data_AF-A0AAU4KK08-F1
#
_entry.id   AF-A0AAU4KK08-F1
#
_cell.length_a   1.000
_cell.length_b   1.000
_cell.length_c   1.000
_cell.angle_alpha   90.00
_cell.angle_beta   90.00
_cell.angle_gamma   90.00
#
_symmetry.space_group_name_H-M   'P 1'
#
loop_
_entity.id
_entity.type
_entity.pdbx_description
1 polymer ?
#
loop_
_entity_poly.entity_id
_entity_poly.type
_entity_poly.pdbx_seq_one_letter_code
_entity_poly.pdbx_strand_id
1 'polypeptide(L)'
;MSLHPSLQSYADAWAHSIEAISELVQPLVEGEWNRRTPCPGWSVRDIVSHVIGLDCEMLGDPRPIHTLPRDLYHVTNEHQRYMEMQVDVRRHHTAPEMTSELEYTIIRRNRQLRNETRQPDAKVRGPLGTEVTLEKAMLNRAFDVWVHEQDLRYTLGRPGNLDSPGSQIVRDQLLAALPKIVAKNAGAPANSAVVFDVHGPVEFLRTVRVDADGRGSIDGSPSLGPAASLALDWETFVRLACGRVGPDAVSDRIKAEGDQDLTAAILRNLAVTP
;
A
#
# COMPACT_ATOMS: atom_id res chain seq x y z
N MET A 1 12.15 -22.19 -17.19
CA MET A 1 10.89 -22.47 -16.47
C MET A 1 10.18 -21.14 -16.31
N SER A 2 8.88 -21.07 -16.60
CA SER A 2 8.10 -19.85 -16.41
C SER A 2 7.69 -19.70 -14.95
N LEU A 3 7.51 -18.46 -14.50
CA LEU A 3 6.95 -18.13 -13.19
C LEU A 3 5.61 -18.84 -12.99
N HIS A 4 5.32 -19.24 -11.75
CA HIS A 4 4.04 -19.88 -11.42
C HIS A 4 2.86 -18.93 -11.76
N PRO A 5 1.77 -19.39 -12.40
CA PRO A 5 0.68 -18.52 -12.85
C PRO A 5 0.06 -17.64 -11.76
N SER A 6 -0.07 -18.14 -10.53
CA SER A 6 -0.60 -17.34 -9.40
C SER A 6 0.34 -16.24 -8.92
N LEU A 7 1.64 -16.32 -9.23
CA LEU A 7 2.63 -15.31 -8.89
C LEU A 7 2.80 -14.27 -10.01
N GLN A 8 2.36 -14.60 -11.22
CA GLN A 8 2.51 -13.75 -12.41
C GLN A 8 1.79 -12.42 -12.25
N SER A 9 0.57 -12.40 -11.71
CA SER A 9 -0.18 -11.17 -11.47
C SER A 9 0.56 -10.19 -10.55
N TYR A 10 1.23 -10.69 -9.50
CA TYR A 10 2.02 -9.85 -8.60
C TYR A 10 3.31 -9.35 -9.26
N ALA A 11 3.95 -10.19 -10.09
CA ALA A 11 5.13 -9.78 -10.85
C ALA A 11 4.78 -8.69 -11.88
N ASP A 12 3.69 -8.84 -12.62
CA ASP A 12 3.22 -7.88 -13.61
C ASP A 12 2.82 -6.55 -12.95
N ALA A 13 2.14 -6.61 -11.81
CA ALA A 13 1.77 -5.41 -11.05
C ALA A 13 2.97 -4.66 -10.47
N TRP A 14 3.94 -5.39 -9.94
CA TRP A 14 5.20 -4.80 -9.50
C TRP A 14 5.95 -4.17 -10.68
N ALA A 15 6.07 -4.88 -11.81
CA ALA A 15 6.79 -4.40 -13.01
C ALA A 15 6.14 -3.13 -13.59
N HIS A 16 4.82 -3.13 -13.73
CA HIS A 16 4.08 -1.96 -14.19
C HIS A 16 4.30 -0.74 -13.26
N SER A 17 4.18 -0.95 -11.95
CA SER A 17 4.26 0.15 -10.98
C SER A 17 5.69 0.68 -10.87
N ILE A 18 6.70 -0.19 -10.89
CA ILE A 18 8.10 0.22 -10.77
C ILE A 18 8.61 0.94 -12.03
N GLU A 19 8.15 0.52 -13.22
CA GLU A 19 8.43 1.22 -14.48
C GLU A 19 7.79 2.62 -14.46
N ALA A 20 6.54 2.72 -14.03
CA ALA A 20 5.87 4.01 -13.86
C ALA A 20 6.59 4.93 -12.85
N ILE A 21 7.10 4.39 -11.73
CA ILE A 21 7.94 5.16 -10.80
C ILE A 21 9.21 5.65 -11.50
N SER A 22 9.90 4.78 -12.23
CA SER A 22 11.12 5.15 -12.97
C SER A 22 10.86 6.31 -13.94
N GLU A 23 9.79 6.23 -14.73
CA GLU A 23 9.38 7.27 -15.67
C GLU A 23 9.01 8.60 -14.96
N LEU A 24 8.39 8.52 -13.78
CA LEU A 24 8.03 9.70 -13.00
C LEU A 24 9.26 10.45 -12.47
N VAL A 25 10.28 9.71 -12.02
CA VAL A 25 11.43 10.30 -11.32
C VAL A 25 12.60 10.65 -12.23
N GLN A 26 12.71 10.01 -13.39
CA GLN A 26 13.77 10.26 -14.37
C GLN A 26 13.89 11.74 -14.82
N PRO A 27 12.81 12.49 -15.12
CA PRO A 27 12.91 13.87 -15.57
C PRO A 27 13.00 14.89 -14.42
N LEU A 28 12.95 14.46 -13.16
CA LEU A 28 12.89 15.37 -12.02
C LEU A 28 14.21 16.11 -11.83
N VAL A 29 14.11 17.42 -11.60
CA VAL A 29 15.26 18.22 -11.17
C VAL A 29 15.54 18.00 -9.68
N GLU A 30 16.78 18.22 -9.24
CA GLU A 30 17.25 17.93 -7.87
C GLU A 30 16.33 18.49 -6.77
N GLY A 31 15.78 19.69 -6.96
CA GLY A 31 14.87 20.31 -5.99
C GLY A 31 13.56 19.53 -5.78
N GLU A 32 13.06 18.81 -6.78
CA GLU A 32 11.81 18.06 -6.70
C GLU A 32 11.93 16.79 -5.86
N TRP A 33 13.12 16.21 -5.79
CA TRP A 33 13.42 15.04 -4.96
C TRP A 33 13.20 15.29 -3.46
N ASN A 34 13.24 16.55 -3.03
CA ASN A 34 13.06 16.95 -1.63
C ASN A 34 11.62 17.38 -1.31
N ARG A 35 10.67 17.27 -2.25
CA ARG A 35 9.26 17.58 -1.98
C ARG A 35 8.69 16.60 -0.97
N ARG A 36 7.95 17.14 0.02
CA ARG A 36 7.25 16.34 1.03
C ARG A 36 6.12 15.55 0.39
N THR A 37 5.99 14.31 0.83
CA THR A 37 4.98 13.38 0.33
C THR A 37 3.87 13.19 1.38
N PRO A 38 2.77 12.52 1.02
CA PRO A 38 1.77 12.07 2.00
C PRO A 38 2.32 11.13 3.08
N CYS A 39 3.45 10.45 2.85
CA CYS A 39 4.12 9.64 3.87
C CYS A 39 4.81 10.56 4.90
N PRO A 40 4.45 10.49 6.19
CA PRO A 40 5.01 11.38 7.21
C PRO A 40 6.53 11.30 7.28
N GLY A 41 7.19 12.45 7.15
CA GLY A 41 8.65 12.56 7.20
C GLY A 41 9.38 12.14 5.93
N TRP A 42 8.67 11.68 4.90
CA TRP A 42 9.27 11.21 3.65
C TRP A 42 9.11 12.22 2.51
N SER A 43 10.23 12.45 1.82
CA SER A 43 10.32 13.14 0.54
C SER A 43 10.16 12.18 -0.65
N VAL A 44 10.11 12.72 -1.86
CA VAL A 44 10.18 11.92 -3.10
C VAL A 44 11.39 10.98 -3.08
N ARG A 45 12.55 11.48 -2.65
CA ARG A 45 13.76 10.67 -2.49
C ARG A 45 13.53 9.51 -1.54
N ASP A 46 12.94 9.78 -0.39
CA ASP A 46 12.70 8.77 0.64
C ASP A 46 11.78 7.63 0.16
N ILE A 47 10.74 7.95 -0.63
CA ILE A 47 9.89 6.93 -1.24
C ILE A 47 10.71 6.04 -2.19
N VAL A 48 11.49 6.65 -3.08
CA VAL A 48 12.34 5.89 -4.04
C VAL A 48 13.37 5.06 -3.28
N SER A 49 13.95 5.59 -2.21
CA SER A 49 14.90 4.89 -1.34
C SER A 49 14.27 3.68 -0.65
N HIS A 50 13.04 3.80 -0.14
CA HIS A 50 12.28 2.69 0.42
C HIS A 50 12.03 1.60 -0.61
N VAL A 51 11.60 1.99 -1.81
CA VAL A 51 11.33 1.07 -2.91
C VAL A 51 12.60 0.30 -3.30
N ILE A 52 13.72 0.99 -3.52
CA ILE A 52 15.01 0.34 -3.80
C ILE A 52 15.40 -0.59 -2.66
N GLY A 53 15.35 -0.10 -1.42
CA GLY A 53 15.81 -0.83 -0.25
C GLY A 53 15.10 -2.16 -0.02
N LEU A 54 13.77 -2.19 -0.15
CA LEU A 54 13.01 -3.43 -0.01
C LEU A 54 13.23 -4.39 -1.18
N ASP A 55 13.40 -3.88 -2.41
CA ASP A 55 13.71 -4.75 -3.55
C ASP A 55 15.13 -5.33 -3.45
N CYS A 56 16.11 -4.58 -2.96
CA CYS A 56 17.44 -5.12 -2.62
C CYS A 56 17.35 -6.20 -1.54
N GLU A 57 16.52 -6.01 -0.51
CA GLU A 57 16.31 -7.04 0.52
C GLU A 57 15.66 -8.31 -0.06
N MET A 58 14.69 -8.17 -0.97
CA MET A 58 14.10 -9.31 -1.70
C MET A 58 15.09 -10.01 -2.64
N LEU A 59 16.08 -9.29 -3.16
CA LEU A 59 17.21 -9.86 -3.91
C LEU A 59 18.19 -10.64 -3.01
N GLY A 60 18.06 -10.51 -1.68
CA GLY A 60 18.96 -11.12 -0.71
C GLY A 60 20.21 -10.28 -0.41
N ASP A 61 20.20 -9.00 -0.81
CA ASP A 61 21.33 -8.11 -0.52
C ASP A 61 21.41 -7.83 0.99
N PRO A 62 22.62 -7.65 1.53
CA PRO A 62 22.77 -7.27 2.93
C PRO A 62 22.13 -5.91 3.18
N ARG A 63 21.42 -5.79 4.31
CA ARG A 63 20.91 -4.50 4.74
C ARG A 63 22.06 -3.54 5.07
N PRO A 64 21.90 -2.23 4.85
CA PRO A 64 22.90 -1.24 5.21
C PRO A 64 23.25 -1.30 6.70
N ILE A 65 24.54 -1.16 7.02
CA ILE A 65 24.99 -0.92 8.39
C ILE A 65 24.92 0.59 8.60
N HIS A 66 23.79 1.07 9.13
CA HIS A 66 23.51 2.49 9.26
C HIS A 66 22.84 2.82 10.61
N THR A 67 23.25 3.92 11.23
CA THR A 67 22.66 4.40 12.49
C THR A 67 21.74 5.57 12.18
N LEU A 68 20.46 5.42 12.52
CA LEU A 68 19.47 6.47 12.31
C LEU A 68 19.70 7.68 13.24
N PRO A 69 19.44 8.91 12.74
CA PRO A 69 19.32 10.09 13.58
C PRO A 69 18.29 9.89 14.71
N ARG A 70 18.52 10.54 15.86
CA ARG A 70 17.66 10.39 17.05
C ARG A 70 16.40 11.27 17.01
N ASP A 71 16.37 12.24 16.11
CA ASP A 71 15.36 13.30 15.99
C ASP A 71 14.32 13.02 14.89
N LEU A 72 14.20 11.77 14.45
CA LEU A 72 13.17 11.35 13.50
C LEU A 72 11.82 11.13 14.19
N TYR A 73 11.07 12.22 14.39
CA TYR A 73 9.79 12.21 15.12
C TYR A 73 8.70 11.32 14.50
N HIS A 74 8.75 11.05 13.19
CA HIS A 74 7.81 10.15 12.51
C HIS A 74 8.09 8.67 12.79
N VAL A 75 9.24 8.33 13.39
CA VAL A 75 9.67 6.94 13.61
C VAL A 75 9.38 6.51 15.05
N THR A 76 8.15 6.05 15.27
CA THR A 76 7.58 5.80 16.60
C THR A 76 7.68 4.35 17.07
N ASN A 77 7.97 3.41 16.17
CA ASN A 77 8.02 1.97 16.46
C ASN A 77 9.14 1.25 15.70
N GLU A 78 9.38 -0.03 16.04
CA GLU A 78 10.46 -0.84 15.44
C GLU A 78 10.24 -1.13 13.95
N HIS A 79 9.00 -1.29 13.51
CA HIS A 79 8.70 -1.48 12.08
C HIS A 79 9.07 -0.24 11.27
N GLN A 80 8.69 0.96 11.74
CA GLN A 80 9.10 2.22 11.12
C GLN A 80 10.62 2.39 11.16
N ARG A 81 11.29 2.00 12.27
CA ARG A 81 12.76 1.98 12.34
C ARG A 81 13.40 1.10 11.28
N TYR A 82 12.81 -0.07 11.07
CA TYR A 82 13.25 -1.04 10.07
C TYR A 82 13.14 -0.45 8.66
N MET A 83 12.04 0.21 8.33
CA MET A 83 11.89 0.84 7.01
C MET A 83 12.82 2.04 6.85
N GLU A 84 12.89 2.91 7.86
CA GLU A 84 13.66 4.16 7.81
C GLU A 84 15.16 3.94 7.55
N MET A 85 15.74 2.83 8.01
CA MET A 85 17.17 2.55 7.77
C MET A 85 17.55 2.52 6.28
N GLN A 86 16.70 1.93 5.44
CA GLN A 86 16.92 1.85 3.99
C GLN A 86 16.66 3.19 3.29
N VAL A 87 15.87 4.05 3.93
CA VAL A 87 15.54 5.40 3.47
C VAL A 87 16.67 6.37 3.78
N ASP A 88 17.03 6.47 5.05
CA ASP A 88 17.96 7.47 5.56
C ASP A 88 19.36 7.33 4.94
N VAL A 89 19.81 6.10 4.69
CA VAL A 89 21.11 5.84 4.06
C VAL A 89 21.23 6.47 2.67
N ARG A 90 20.12 6.74 1.97
CA ARG A 90 20.12 7.31 0.62
C ARG A 90 19.78 8.80 0.59
N ARG A 91 19.53 9.45 1.73
CA ARG A 91 19.18 10.89 1.77
C ARG A 91 20.27 11.82 1.24
N HIS A 92 21.52 11.34 1.24
CA HIS A 92 22.68 12.08 0.75
C HIS A 92 22.98 11.83 -0.74
N HIS A 93 22.29 10.88 -1.38
CA HIS A 93 22.47 10.62 -2.81
C HIS A 93 21.88 11.76 -3.64
N THR A 94 22.44 12.00 -4.80
CA THR A 94 21.95 12.92 -5.84
C THR A 94 20.85 12.29 -6.68
N ALA A 95 20.10 13.09 -7.45
CA ALA A 95 19.09 12.55 -8.37
C ALA A 95 19.65 11.51 -9.36
N PRO A 96 20.80 11.73 -10.04
CA PRO A 96 21.40 10.72 -10.92
C PRO A 96 21.73 9.41 -10.20
N GLU A 97 22.34 9.47 -9.01
CA GLU A 97 22.65 8.27 -8.21
C GLU A 97 21.39 7.48 -7.86
N MET A 98 20.32 8.17 -7.45
CA MET A 98 19.03 7.53 -7.16
C MET A 98 18.43 6.85 -8.39
N THR A 99 18.41 7.53 -9.55
CA THR A 99 17.86 6.96 -10.78
C THR A 99 18.66 5.77 -11.30
N SER A 100 20.00 5.84 -11.26
CA SER A 100 20.87 4.73 -11.66
C SER A 100 20.74 3.52 -10.74
N GLU A 101 20.64 3.73 -9.42
CA GLU A 101 20.40 2.64 -8.47
C GLU A 101 19.02 2.00 -8.67
N LEU A 102 17.98 2.81 -8.89
CA LEU A 102 16.63 2.32 -9.21
C LEU A 102 16.64 1.46 -10.48
N GLU A 103 17.21 1.96 -11.58
CA GLU A 103 17.29 1.23 -12.85
C GLU A 103 18.03 -0.11 -12.70
N TYR A 104 19.17 -0.10 -12.01
CA TYR A 104 19.93 -1.31 -11.72
C TYR A 104 19.11 -2.31 -10.89
N THR A 105 18.36 -1.83 -9.90
CA THR A 105 17.50 -2.65 -9.04
C THR A 105 16.35 -3.27 -9.85
N ILE A 106 15.70 -2.50 -10.73
CA ILE A 106 14.65 -2.97 -11.63
C ILE A 106 15.16 -4.11 -12.51
N ILE A 107 16.32 -3.97 -13.14
CA ILE A 107 16.92 -4.99 -13.99
C ILE A 107 17.14 -6.30 -13.20
N ARG A 108 17.70 -6.19 -11.98
CA ARG A 108 17.98 -7.35 -11.12
C ARG A 108 16.71 -8.04 -10.66
N ARG A 109 15.70 -7.29 -10.19
CA ARG A 109 14.42 -7.84 -9.75
C ARG A 109 13.65 -8.48 -10.89
N ASN A 110 13.59 -7.86 -12.06
CA ASN A 110 13.00 -8.45 -13.25
C ASN A 110 13.68 -9.78 -13.64
N ARG A 111 15.02 -9.84 -13.55
CA ARG A 111 15.75 -11.10 -13.76
C ARG A 111 15.43 -12.14 -12.69
N GLN A 112 15.30 -11.74 -11.42
CA GLN A 112 14.93 -12.64 -10.33
C GLN A 112 13.53 -13.22 -10.54
N LEU A 113 12.54 -12.38 -10.85
CA LEU A 113 11.15 -12.78 -11.09
C LEU A 113 11.02 -13.73 -12.29
N ARG A 114 11.70 -13.43 -13.41
CA ARG A 114 11.70 -14.33 -14.59
C ARG A 114 12.32 -15.69 -14.32
N ASN A 115 13.25 -15.77 -13.38
CA ASN A 115 13.96 -17.02 -13.03
C ASN A 115 13.40 -17.68 -11.77
N GLU A 116 12.28 -17.19 -11.23
CA GLU A 116 11.67 -17.77 -10.04
C GLU A 116 11.01 -19.11 -10.39
N THR A 117 11.43 -20.17 -9.68
CA THR A 117 10.95 -21.54 -9.88
C THR A 117 10.33 -22.15 -8.63
N ARG A 118 10.37 -21.44 -7.50
CA ARG A 118 9.77 -21.90 -6.25
C ARG A 118 8.25 -21.85 -6.32
N GLN A 119 7.62 -22.73 -5.55
CA GLN A 119 6.16 -22.76 -5.43
C GLN A 119 5.65 -21.57 -4.59
N PRO A 120 4.38 -21.14 -4.78
CA PRO A 120 3.81 -20.03 -4.03
C PRO A 120 3.91 -20.16 -2.51
N ASP A 121 3.84 -21.38 -1.98
CA ASP A 121 3.91 -21.72 -0.56
C ASP A 121 5.35 -21.80 0.01
N ALA A 122 6.37 -21.70 -0.85
CA ALA A 122 7.76 -21.70 -0.43
C ALA A 122 8.04 -20.60 0.60
N LYS A 123 8.79 -20.95 1.65
CA LYS A 123 9.13 -20.01 2.72
C LYS A 123 10.26 -19.09 2.31
N VAL A 124 10.07 -17.79 2.57
CA VAL A 124 11.05 -16.73 2.35
C VAL A 124 11.13 -15.83 3.58
N ARG A 125 12.28 -15.18 3.75
CA ARG A 125 12.48 -14.20 4.81
C ARG A 125 11.70 -12.92 4.47
N GLY A 126 10.89 -12.46 5.41
CA GLY A 126 10.19 -11.18 5.36
C GLY A 126 10.83 -10.11 6.27
N PRO A 127 10.23 -8.92 6.31
CA PRO A 127 10.67 -7.82 7.18
C PRO A 127 10.79 -8.25 8.64
N LEU A 128 11.71 -7.62 9.37
CA LEU A 128 12.02 -7.95 10.78
C LEU A 128 12.42 -9.42 11.01
N GLY A 129 12.90 -10.12 9.98
CA GLY A 129 13.27 -11.53 10.08
C GLY A 129 12.09 -12.49 10.23
N THR A 130 10.87 -12.03 9.91
CA THR A 130 9.70 -12.90 9.84
C THR A 130 9.84 -13.94 8.73
N GLU A 131 9.05 -15.01 8.78
CA GLU A 131 8.95 -16.00 7.71
C GLU A 131 7.56 -15.93 7.07
N VAL A 132 7.51 -15.76 5.74
CA VAL A 132 6.28 -15.65 4.97
C VAL A 132 6.33 -16.58 3.75
N THR A 133 5.18 -16.85 3.13
CA THR A 133 5.17 -17.53 1.83
C THR A 133 5.66 -16.58 0.74
N LEU A 134 6.24 -17.14 -0.32
CA LEU A 134 6.66 -16.38 -1.51
C LEU A 134 5.48 -15.60 -2.10
N GLU A 135 4.31 -16.22 -2.14
CA GLU A 135 3.07 -15.56 -2.56
C GLU A 135 2.77 -14.31 -1.74
N LYS A 136 2.81 -14.41 -0.41
CA LYS A 136 2.52 -13.28 0.47
C LYS A 136 3.58 -12.18 0.34
N ALA A 137 4.85 -12.55 0.16
CA ALA A 137 5.92 -11.59 -0.08
C ALA A 137 5.71 -10.80 -1.37
N MET A 138 5.40 -11.49 -2.48
CA MET A 138 5.14 -10.86 -3.77
C MET A 138 3.87 -10.01 -3.76
N LEU A 139 2.79 -10.52 -3.17
CA LEU A 139 1.53 -9.79 -2.97
C LEU A 139 1.75 -8.49 -2.20
N ASN A 140 2.44 -8.55 -1.06
CA ASN A 140 2.74 -7.37 -0.25
C ASN A 140 3.62 -6.38 -1.01
N ARG A 141 4.59 -6.86 -1.80
CA ARG A 141 5.47 -5.99 -2.57
C ARG A 141 4.74 -5.29 -3.71
N ALA A 142 3.87 -5.99 -4.44
CA ALA A 142 3.07 -5.38 -5.49
C ALA A 142 2.15 -4.28 -4.92
N PHE A 143 1.54 -4.52 -3.76
CA PHE A 143 0.76 -3.51 -3.03
C PHE A 143 1.61 -2.30 -2.66
N ASP A 144 2.76 -2.52 -2.01
CA ASP A 144 3.62 -1.47 -1.49
C ASP A 144 4.13 -0.53 -2.61
N VAL A 145 4.63 -1.10 -3.71
CA VAL A 145 5.12 -0.31 -4.84
C VAL A 145 4.00 0.47 -5.52
N TRP A 146 2.82 -0.11 -5.71
CA TRP A 146 1.70 0.60 -6.32
C TRP A 146 1.20 1.76 -5.44
N VAL A 147 1.12 1.58 -4.13
CA VAL A 147 0.73 2.66 -3.20
C VAL A 147 1.76 3.80 -3.26
N HIS A 148 3.05 3.46 -3.25
CA HIS A 148 4.12 4.45 -3.34
C HIS A 148 4.22 5.13 -4.73
N GLU A 149 3.81 4.45 -5.81
CA GLU A 149 3.58 5.11 -7.09
C GLU A 149 2.51 6.21 -6.95
N GLN A 150 1.40 5.95 -6.25
CA GLN A 150 0.35 6.96 -6.03
C GLN A 150 0.83 8.10 -5.14
N ASP A 151 1.62 7.82 -4.10
CA ASP A 151 2.25 8.83 -3.24
C ASP A 151 3.12 9.80 -4.07
N LEU A 152 3.90 9.27 -5.02
CA LEU A 152 4.72 10.06 -5.94
C LEU A 152 3.87 10.86 -6.93
N ARG A 153 2.86 10.23 -7.56
CA ARG A 153 1.97 10.92 -8.51
C ARG A 153 1.24 12.10 -7.86
N TYR A 154 0.72 11.89 -6.65
CA TYR A 154 0.10 12.95 -5.86
C TYR A 154 1.08 14.10 -5.60
N THR A 155 2.28 13.79 -5.12
CA THR A 155 3.33 14.77 -4.79
C THR A 155 3.80 15.57 -6.01
N LEU A 156 3.81 14.94 -7.19
CA LEU A 156 4.29 15.51 -8.45
C LEU A 156 3.17 16.11 -9.31
N GLY A 157 1.92 16.10 -8.84
CA GLY A 157 0.76 16.61 -9.58
C GLY A 157 0.50 15.86 -10.90
N ARG A 158 0.77 14.55 -10.93
CA ARG A 158 0.56 13.69 -12.10
C ARG A 158 -0.74 12.89 -11.93
N PRO A 159 -1.50 12.63 -13.02
CA PRO A 159 -2.66 11.74 -12.97
C PRO A 159 -2.29 10.36 -12.39
N GLY A 160 -3.20 9.79 -11.60
CA GLY A 160 -3.05 8.45 -11.03
C GLY A 160 -3.17 7.34 -12.09
N ASN A 161 -2.39 6.26 -11.93
CA ASN A 161 -2.58 5.00 -12.67
C ASN A 161 -3.60 4.12 -11.91
N LEU A 162 -4.80 4.67 -11.73
CA LEU A 162 -5.79 4.13 -10.80
C LEU A 162 -6.51 2.89 -11.31
N ASP A 163 -6.46 2.61 -12.61
CA ASP A 163 -6.87 1.33 -13.21
C ASP A 163 -5.65 0.66 -13.83
N SER A 164 -4.85 0.02 -12.98
CA SER A 164 -3.66 -0.72 -13.37
C SER A 164 -3.64 -2.08 -12.67
N PRO A 165 -2.79 -3.03 -13.09
CA PRO A 165 -2.72 -4.35 -12.47
C PRO A 165 -2.49 -4.29 -10.94
N GLY A 166 -1.70 -3.33 -10.47
CA GLY A 166 -1.48 -3.10 -9.03
C GLY A 166 -2.74 -2.63 -8.30
N SER A 167 -3.59 -1.84 -8.94
CA SER A 167 -4.85 -1.34 -8.38
C SER A 167 -5.81 -2.48 -8.00
N GLN A 168 -5.88 -3.52 -8.84
CA GLN A 168 -6.72 -4.71 -8.57
C GLN A 168 -6.22 -5.49 -7.34
N ILE A 169 -4.90 -5.65 -7.21
CA ILE A 169 -4.28 -6.28 -6.03
C ILE A 169 -4.52 -5.46 -4.77
N VAL A 170 -4.39 -4.12 -4.86
CA VAL A 170 -4.66 -3.22 -3.75
C VAL A 170 -6.11 -3.30 -3.33
N ARG A 171 -7.06 -3.26 -4.28
CA ARG A 171 -8.49 -3.47 -3.99
C ARG A 171 -8.70 -4.74 -3.20
N ASP A 172 -8.19 -5.87 -3.68
CA ASP A 172 -8.46 -7.16 -3.05
C ASP A 172 -7.85 -7.25 -1.63
N GLN A 173 -6.66 -6.68 -1.40
CA GLN A 173 -6.08 -6.58 -0.05
C GLN A 173 -6.88 -5.66 0.88
N LEU A 174 -7.35 -4.51 0.39
CA LEU A 174 -8.15 -3.59 1.19
C LEU A 174 -9.51 -4.22 1.54
N LEU A 175 -10.16 -4.89 0.60
CA LEU A 175 -11.40 -5.64 0.82
C LEU A 175 -11.22 -6.75 1.87
N ALA A 176 -10.11 -7.47 1.84
CA ALA A 176 -9.79 -8.50 2.82
C ALA A 176 -9.59 -7.95 4.25
N ALA A 177 -9.24 -6.67 4.39
CA ALA A 177 -9.09 -6.01 5.69
C ALA A 177 -10.42 -5.51 6.28
N LEU A 178 -11.41 -5.19 5.44
CA LEU A 178 -12.69 -4.58 5.86
C LEU A 178 -13.42 -5.37 6.96
N PRO A 179 -13.53 -6.72 6.93
CA PRO A 179 -14.17 -7.47 8.01
C PRO A 179 -13.59 -7.19 9.39
N LYS A 180 -12.25 -7.14 9.49
CA LYS A 180 -11.56 -6.83 10.74
C LYS A 180 -11.77 -5.37 11.14
N ILE A 181 -11.71 -4.45 10.18
CA ILE A 181 -11.91 -3.01 10.44
C ILE A 181 -13.30 -2.77 11.01
N VAL A 182 -14.34 -3.28 10.34
CA VAL A 182 -15.73 -3.04 10.73
C VAL A 182 -16.10 -3.78 12.01
N ALA A 183 -15.88 -5.10 12.07
CA ALA A 183 -16.36 -5.91 13.19
C ALA A 183 -15.51 -5.70 14.45
N LYS A 184 -14.17 -5.66 14.31
CA LYS A 184 -13.26 -5.62 15.46
C LYS A 184 -12.81 -4.21 15.83
N ASN A 185 -12.33 -3.43 14.87
CA ASN A 185 -11.70 -2.14 15.18
C ASN A 185 -12.74 -1.03 15.41
N ALA A 186 -13.78 -0.98 14.57
CA ALA A 186 -14.88 -0.03 14.68
C ALA A 186 -15.99 -0.50 15.63
N GLY A 187 -16.04 -1.80 15.93
CA GLY A 187 -17.00 -2.36 16.90
C GLY A 187 -18.45 -2.37 16.40
N ALA A 188 -18.65 -2.65 15.11
CA ALA A 188 -19.99 -2.78 14.55
C ALA A 188 -20.84 -3.81 15.35
N PRO A 189 -22.12 -3.52 15.66
CA PRO A 189 -22.96 -4.41 16.46
C PRO A 189 -23.10 -5.81 15.85
N ALA A 190 -23.32 -6.82 16.68
CA ALA A 190 -23.69 -8.16 16.21
C ALA A 190 -24.98 -8.12 15.39
N ASN A 191 -25.11 -9.00 14.40
CA ASN A 191 -26.22 -9.04 13.45
C ASN A 191 -26.42 -7.72 12.66
N SER A 192 -25.33 -7.03 12.34
CA SER A 192 -25.35 -5.80 11.54
C SER A 192 -24.70 -6.00 10.18
N ALA A 193 -24.91 -5.02 9.30
CA ALA A 193 -24.27 -4.95 8.00
C ALA A 193 -23.81 -3.52 7.72
N VAL A 194 -22.64 -3.39 7.11
CA VAL A 194 -22.09 -2.11 6.64
C VAL A 194 -21.81 -2.21 5.15
N VAL A 195 -22.28 -1.23 4.38
CA VAL A 195 -22.09 -1.20 2.92
C VAL A 195 -20.99 -0.21 2.55
N PHE A 196 -20.09 -0.64 1.69
CA PHE A 196 -19.09 0.20 1.01
C PHE A 196 -19.45 0.27 -0.47
N ASP A 197 -19.72 1.48 -0.95
CA ASP A 197 -20.00 1.80 -2.35
C ASP A 197 -18.86 2.67 -2.90
N VAL A 198 -17.88 2.01 -3.51
CA VAL A 198 -16.70 2.67 -4.07
C VAL A 198 -16.82 2.71 -5.58
N HIS A 199 -16.77 3.92 -6.13
CA HIS A 199 -16.92 4.19 -7.56
C HIS A 199 -15.63 4.72 -8.19
N GLY A 200 -15.59 4.77 -9.52
CA GLY A 200 -14.45 5.27 -10.29
C GLY A 200 -13.72 4.16 -11.04
N PRO A 201 -12.40 4.30 -11.29
CA PRO A 201 -11.65 3.38 -12.16
C PRO A 201 -11.62 1.93 -11.66
N VAL A 202 -11.69 1.74 -10.34
CA VAL A 202 -11.86 0.42 -9.71
C VAL A 202 -13.06 0.48 -8.78
N GLU A 203 -14.20 0.02 -9.30
CA GLU A 203 -15.47 0.06 -8.58
C GLU A 203 -15.76 -1.24 -7.82
N PHE A 204 -16.40 -1.11 -6.66
CA PHE A 204 -17.01 -2.23 -5.95
C PHE A 204 -18.13 -1.76 -5.04
N LEU A 205 -19.17 -2.58 -4.99
CA LEU A 205 -20.18 -2.56 -3.94
C LEU A 205 -20.00 -3.79 -3.06
N ARG A 206 -19.67 -3.61 -1.78
CA ARG A 206 -19.44 -4.72 -0.85
C ARG A 206 -20.14 -4.49 0.48
N THR A 207 -20.68 -5.57 1.03
CA THR A 207 -21.29 -5.57 2.35
C THR A 207 -20.38 -6.32 3.31
N VAL A 208 -19.99 -5.68 4.40
CA VAL A 208 -19.42 -6.36 5.55
C VAL A 208 -20.55 -6.75 6.50
N ARG A 209 -20.71 -8.04 6.79
CA ARG A 209 -21.71 -8.56 7.72
C ARG A 209 -21.04 -8.99 9.01
N VAL A 210 -21.64 -8.63 10.14
CA VAL A 210 -21.21 -9.04 11.46
C VAL A 210 -22.23 -10.06 11.99
N ASP A 211 -21.79 -11.29 12.21
CA ASP A 211 -22.66 -12.35 12.72
C ASP A 211 -22.99 -12.17 14.22
N ALA A 212 -23.77 -13.11 14.77
CA ALA A 212 -24.17 -13.09 16.18
C ALA A 212 -22.99 -13.21 17.16
N ASP A 213 -21.87 -13.82 16.73
CA ASP A 213 -20.64 -13.97 17.52
C ASP A 213 -19.70 -12.75 17.37
N GLY A 214 -20.11 -11.72 16.62
CA GLY A 214 -19.31 -10.53 16.37
C GLY A 214 -18.23 -10.73 15.30
N ARG A 215 -18.30 -11.79 14.48
CA ARG A 215 -17.32 -12.04 13.41
C ARG A 215 -17.75 -11.37 12.12
N GLY A 216 -16.82 -10.62 11.52
CA GLY A 216 -16.99 -9.99 10.22
C GLY A 216 -16.78 -10.98 9.07
N SER A 217 -17.63 -10.91 8.06
CA SER A 217 -17.42 -11.49 6.72
C SER A 217 -17.75 -10.45 5.66
N ILE A 218 -17.24 -10.61 4.44
CA ILE A 218 -17.51 -9.70 3.32
C ILE A 218 -18.18 -10.46 2.18
N ASP A 219 -19.20 -9.86 1.59
CA ASP A 219 -19.89 -10.42 0.42
C ASP A 219 -20.24 -9.33 -0.61
N GLY A 220 -20.60 -9.77 -1.81
CA GLY A 220 -20.98 -8.91 -2.93
C GLY A 220 -22.47 -8.57 -3.00
N SER A 221 -23.29 -9.04 -2.06
CA SER A 221 -24.72 -8.79 -2.03
C SER A 221 -25.04 -7.51 -1.24
N PRO A 222 -25.73 -6.51 -1.81
CA PRO A 222 -26.13 -5.33 -1.05
C PRO A 222 -27.09 -5.71 0.08
N SER A 223 -26.92 -5.09 1.25
CA SER A 223 -27.91 -5.17 2.33
C SER A 223 -29.01 -4.14 2.10
N LEU A 224 -30.28 -4.53 2.27
CA LEU A 224 -31.44 -3.62 2.13
C LEU A 224 -31.67 -2.71 3.35
N GLY A 225 -30.99 -2.98 4.46
CA GLY A 225 -31.06 -2.18 5.69
C GLY A 225 -29.74 -2.22 6.44
N PRO A 226 -28.66 -1.65 5.90
CA PRO A 226 -27.38 -1.62 6.59
C PRO A 226 -27.46 -0.68 7.81
N ALA A 227 -26.70 -1.01 8.85
CA ALA A 227 -26.53 -0.13 9.99
C ALA A 227 -25.78 1.16 9.62
N ALA A 228 -24.89 1.06 8.62
CA ALA A 228 -24.14 2.18 8.06
C ALA A 228 -23.80 1.93 6.59
N SER A 229 -23.69 3.00 5.80
CA SER A 229 -23.13 2.97 4.45
C SER A 229 -22.08 4.06 4.26
N LEU A 230 -21.06 3.76 3.47
CA LEU A 230 -20.02 4.69 3.05
C LEU A 230 -19.91 4.66 1.54
N ALA A 231 -20.10 5.82 0.89
CA ALA A 231 -19.88 6.00 -0.53
C ALA A 231 -18.82 7.07 -0.80
N LEU A 232 -17.83 6.74 -1.64
CA LEU A 232 -16.67 7.57 -1.95
C LEU A 232 -15.96 7.06 -3.22
N ASP A 233 -15.15 7.90 -3.85
CA ASP A 233 -14.39 7.48 -5.03
C ASP A 233 -13.16 6.62 -4.66
N TRP A 234 -12.68 5.83 -5.61
CA TRP A 234 -11.56 4.90 -5.43
C TRP A 234 -10.28 5.58 -4.93
N GLU A 235 -9.95 6.77 -5.43
CA GLU A 235 -8.75 7.49 -4.99
C GLU A 235 -8.87 7.90 -3.52
N THR A 236 -10.01 8.45 -3.12
CA THR A 236 -10.29 8.81 -1.72
C THR A 236 -10.25 7.57 -0.83
N PHE A 237 -10.86 6.46 -1.26
CA PHE A 237 -10.85 5.21 -0.50
C PHE A 237 -9.42 4.70 -0.26
N VAL A 238 -8.59 4.62 -1.30
CA VAL A 238 -7.19 4.19 -1.20
C VAL A 238 -6.39 5.12 -0.28
N ARG A 239 -6.54 6.44 -0.44
CA ARG A 239 -5.79 7.40 0.38
C ARG A 239 -6.16 7.31 1.86
N LEU A 240 -7.43 7.09 2.19
CA LEU A 240 -7.85 6.84 3.57
C LEU A 240 -7.35 5.49 4.08
N ALA A 241 -7.54 4.42 3.30
CA ALA A 241 -7.17 3.07 3.66
C ALA A 241 -5.64 2.86 3.75
N CYS A 242 -4.85 3.70 3.09
CA CYS A 242 -3.41 3.75 3.23
C CYS A 242 -2.95 4.87 4.18
N GLY A 243 -3.84 5.56 4.90
CA GLY A 243 -3.45 6.58 5.88
C GLY A 243 -2.73 7.82 5.30
N ARG A 244 -2.93 8.11 4.01
CA ARG A 244 -2.36 9.27 3.30
C ARG A 244 -3.18 10.55 3.49
N VAL A 245 -4.40 10.43 4.00
CA VAL A 245 -5.29 11.54 4.32
C VAL A 245 -6.16 11.18 5.51
N GLY A 246 -6.46 12.16 6.36
CA GLY A 246 -7.41 11.99 7.47
C GLY A 246 -8.87 12.16 6.98
N PRO A 247 -9.86 11.49 7.62
CA PRO A 247 -11.26 11.57 7.23
C PRO A 247 -11.80 13.01 7.14
N ASP A 248 -11.43 13.87 8.08
CA ASP A 248 -11.92 15.26 8.14
C ASP A 248 -11.51 16.07 6.90
N ALA A 249 -10.32 15.80 6.36
CA ALA A 249 -9.75 16.52 5.21
C ALA A 249 -10.40 16.16 3.87
N VAL A 250 -11.22 15.11 3.83
CA VAL A 250 -11.95 14.64 2.64
C VAL A 250 -13.43 14.40 2.94
N SER A 251 -13.95 15.03 3.98
CA SER A 251 -15.33 14.86 4.44
C SER A 251 -16.38 15.23 3.39
N ASP A 252 -16.06 16.19 2.52
CA ASP A 252 -16.87 16.60 1.36
C ASP A 252 -16.90 15.55 0.23
N ARG A 253 -15.98 14.58 0.24
CA ARG A 253 -15.88 13.48 -0.72
C ARG A 253 -16.44 12.15 -0.20
N ILE A 254 -16.92 12.12 1.05
CA ILE A 254 -17.47 10.93 1.68
C ILE A 254 -18.95 11.15 1.96
N LYS A 255 -19.79 10.31 1.36
CA LYS A 255 -21.20 10.21 1.73
C LYS A 255 -21.38 9.09 2.74
N ALA A 256 -21.70 9.45 3.98
CA ALA A 256 -21.98 8.51 5.07
C ALA A 256 -23.46 8.55 5.45
N GLU A 257 -24.12 7.39 5.53
CA GLU A 257 -25.52 7.27 5.97
C GLU A 257 -25.66 6.19 7.06
N GLY A 258 -26.72 6.27 7.87
CA GLY A 258 -26.98 5.36 8.99
C GLY A 258 -26.37 5.87 10.31
N ASP A 259 -25.78 4.96 11.08
CA ASP A 259 -25.17 5.26 12.37
C ASP A 259 -23.89 6.11 12.21
N GLN A 260 -23.94 7.34 12.73
CA GLN A 260 -22.87 8.33 12.62
C GLN A 260 -21.63 7.96 13.45
N ASP A 261 -21.83 7.36 14.63
CA ASP A 261 -20.71 6.95 15.48
C ASP A 261 -19.98 5.77 14.85
N LEU A 262 -20.72 4.84 14.24
CA LEU A 262 -20.17 3.70 13.52
C LEU A 262 -19.40 4.13 12.27
N THR A 263 -19.98 4.99 11.42
CA THR A 263 -19.27 5.49 10.21
C THR A 263 -17.99 6.22 10.58
N ALA A 264 -18.02 7.09 11.61
CA ALA A 264 -16.83 7.77 12.11
C ALA A 264 -15.80 6.80 12.69
N ALA A 265 -16.23 5.77 13.42
CA ALA A 265 -15.34 4.73 13.96
C ALA A 265 -14.67 3.92 12.84
N ILE A 266 -15.40 3.59 11.77
CA ILE A 266 -14.84 2.90 10.59
C ILE A 266 -13.80 3.77 9.91
N LEU A 267 -14.12 5.03 9.62
CA LEU A 267 -13.21 5.95 8.94
C LEU A 267 -11.91 6.18 9.74
N ARG A 268 -11.99 6.31 11.07
CA ARG A 268 -10.80 6.41 11.94
C ARG A 268 -9.91 5.17 11.94
N ASN A 269 -10.48 4.00 11.67
CA ASN A 269 -9.78 2.71 11.68
C ASN A 269 -9.52 2.13 10.28
N LEU A 270 -9.79 2.89 9.22
CA LEU A 270 -9.72 2.40 7.84
C LEU A 270 -8.27 2.17 7.37
N ALA A 271 -7.31 2.90 7.92
CA ALA A 271 -5.90 2.80 7.56
C ALA A 271 -5.33 1.41 7.91
N VAL A 272 -4.78 0.69 6.92
CA VAL A 272 -4.19 -0.64 7.06
C VAL A 272 -2.67 -0.67 6.93
N THR A 273 -2.07 0.43 6.46
CA THR A 273 -0.63 0.57 6.37
C THR A 273 -0.05 1.16 7.66
N PRO A 274 1.13 0.70 8.11
CA PRO A 274 1.79 1.16 9.33
C PRO A 274 2.43 2.56 9.22
#